data_AF-A0A847CQ66-F1
#
_entry.id   AF-A0A847CQ66-F1
#
_cell.length_a   1.000
_cell.length_b   1.000
_cell.length_c   1.000
_cell.angle_alpha   90.00
_cell.angle_beta   90.00
_cell.angle_gamma   90.00
#
_symmetry.space_group_name_H-M   'P 1'
#
loop_
_entity.id
_entity.type
_entity.pdbx_description
1 polymer ?
#
loop_
_entity_poly.entity_id
_entity_poly.type
_entity_poly.pdbx_seq_one_letter_code
_entity_poly.pdbx_strand_id
1 'polypeptide(L)'
;QPIRRSRIAAIRGVNVDGVVRTLGTRGLLVELGHEAQSGAILYGTSSFFMERMGLGSLDELPALAPLLPGIDELDSELERVATQVKETESPAEPEAETHSAEVDSE
;
A
#
# COMPACT_ATOMS: atom_id res chain seq x y z
N GLN A 1 10.85 -8.65 1.44
CA GLN A 1 9.77 -9.48 0.86
C GLN A 1 9.68 -10.78 1.66
N PRO A 2 8.51 -11.41 1.81
CA PRO A 2 7.18 -11.01 1.31
C PRO A 2 6.69 -9.67 1.89
N ILE A 3 5.89 -8.91 1.15
CA ILE A 3 5.32 -7.62 1.61
C ILE A 3 3.89 -7.39 1.09
N ARG A 4 3.01 -6.89 1.96
CA ARG A 4 1.62 -6.54 1.61
C ARG A 4 1.52 -5.18 0.90
N ARG A 5 0.54 -5.03 0.01
CA ARG A 5 0.29 -3.78 -0.74
C ARG A 5 0.18 -2.54 0.14
N SER A 6 -0.56 -2.64 1.24
CA SER A 6 -0.75 -1.52 2.19
C SER A 6 0.56 -1.05 2.81
N ARG A 7 1.49 -1.96 3.09
CA ARG A 7 2.82 -1.65 3.60
C ARG A 7 3.65 -0.89 2.57
N ILE A 8 3.56 -1.28 1.29
CA ILE A 8 4.23 -0.55 0.20
C ILE A 8 3.66 0.87 0.09
N ALA A 9 2.33 1.03 0.16
CA ALA A 9 1.67 2.34 0.12
C ALA A 9 2.13 3.24 1.27
N ALA A 10 2.20 2.71 2.49
CA ALA A 10 2.68 3.44 3.67
C ALA A 10 4.12 3.95 3.49
N ILE A 11 5.02 3.11 2.97
CA ILE A 11 6.43 3.50 2.69
C ILE A 11 6.51 4.59 1.62
N ARG A 12 5.64 4.55 0.62
CA ARG A 12 5.65 5.50 -0.50
C ARG A 12 4.85 6.78 -0.23
N GLY A 13 3.97 6.78 0.77
CA GLY A 13 3.08 7.89 1.09
C GLY A 13 2.02 8.18 0.03
N VAL A 14 1.77 7.25 -0.91
CA VAL A 14 0.83 7.43 -2.04
C VAL A 14 0.12 6.13 -2.38
N ASN A 15 -0.97 6.22 -3.16
CA ASN A 15 -1.63 5.03 -3.70
C ASN A 15 -0.70 4.28 -4.68
N VAL A 16 -0.64 2.95 -4.56
CA VAL A 16 0.26 2.08 -5.34
C VAL A 16 -0.48 1.06 -6.22
N ASP A 17 -1.81 1.07 -6.25
CA ASP A 17 -2.62 0.05 -6.93
C ASP A 17 -2.27 -0.12 -8.41
N GLY A 18 -2.19 0.99 -9.14
CA GLY A 18 -1.83 0.97 -10.56
C GLY A 18 -0.43 0.43 -10.81
N VAL A 19 0.52 0.73 -9.91
CA VAL A 19 1.92 0.27 -10.01
C VAL A 19 2.00 -1.22 -9.74
N VAL A 20 1.39 -1.71 -8.65
CA VAL A 20 1.38 -3.14 -8.30
C VAL A 20 0.71 -3.94 -9.42
N ARG A 21 -0.43 -3.48 -9.95
CA ARG A 21 -1.10 -4.12 -11.09
C ARG A 21 -0.22 -4.16 -12.33
N THR A 22 0.46 -3.05 -12.66
CA THR A 22 1.34 -2.97 -13.84
C THR A 22 2.53 -3.90 -13.70
N LEU A 23 3.19 -3.92 -12.53
CA LEU A 23 4.33 -4.79 -12.28
C LEU A 23 3.94 -6.27 -12.29
N GLY A 24 2.77 -6.62 -11.73
CA GLY A 24 2.22 -7.97 -11.81
C GLY A 24 1.87 -8.39 -13.24
N THR A 25 1.21 -7.51 -14.01
CA THR A 25 0.87 -7.78 -15.43
C THR A 25 2.12 -7.95 -16.29
N ARG A 26 3.21 -7.26 -15.96
CA ARG A 26 4.52 -7.40 -16.62
C ARG A 26 5.35 -8.57 -16.10
N GLY A 27 4.84 -9.35 -15.15
CA GLY A 27 5.53 -10.50 -14.57
C GLY A 27 6.74 -10.14 -13.70
N LEU A 28 6.89 -8.87 -13.27
CA LEU A 28 8.00 -8.43 -12.41
C LEU A 28 7.72 -8.69 -10.92
N LEU A 29 6.45 -8.78 -10.54
CA LEU A 29 6.01 -9.19 -9.21
C LEU A 29 5.19 -10.48 -9.28
N VAL A 30 5.27 -11.27 -8.22
CA VAL A 30 4.47 -12.47 -8.00
C VAL A 30 3.79 -12.42 -6.63
N GLU A 31 2.68 -13.13 -6.51
CA GLU A 31 2.01 -13.38 -5.23
C GLU A 31 2.70 -14.56 -4.53
N LEU A 32 3.09 -14.35 -3.28
CA LEU A 32 3.77 -15.33 -2.44
C LEU A 32 2.83 -16.01 -1.42
N GLY A 33 1.54 -15.68 -1.48
CA GLY A 33 0.51 -16.20 -0.59
C GLY A 33 -0.23 -15.08 0.15
N HIS A 34 -0.80 -15.42 1.31
CA HIS A 34 -1.61 -14.52 2.12
C HIS A 34 -1.05 -14.42 3.55
N GLU A 35 -1.12 -13.23 4.13
CA GLU A 35 -0.76 -12.99 5.53
C GLU A 35 -1.78 -13.66 6.46
N ALA A 36 -1.32 -14.45 7.42
CA ALA A 36 -2.19 -15.28 8.27
C ALA A 36 -3.22 -14.49 9.10
N GLN A 37 -2.87 -13.27 9.52
CA GLN A 37 -3.72 -12.47 10.40
C GLN A 37 -4.73 -11.61 9.64
N SER A 38 -4.30 -10.96 8.55
CA SER A 38 -5.12 -10.00 7.82
C SER A 38 -5.76 -10.57 6.56
N GLY A 39 -5.27 -11.73 6.07
CA GLY A 39 -5.62 -12.25 4.76
C GLY A 39 -5.09 -11.41 3.59
N ALA A 40 -4.16 -10.47 3.82
CA ALA A 40 -3.62 -9.63 2.76
C ALA A 40 -2.70 -10.44 1.81
N ILE A 41 -2.81 -10.19 0.51
CA ILE A 41 -1.89 -10.76 -0.49
C ILE A 41 -0.47 -10.23 -0.22
N LEU A 42 0.48 -11.16 -0.22
CA LEU A 42 1.89 -10.90 -0.08
C LEU A 42 2.56 -10.92 -1.45
N TYR A 43 3.35 -9.90 -1.75
CA TYR A 43 4.08 -9.77 -3.01
C TYR A 43 5.58 -9.97 -2.81
N GLY A 44 6.25 -10.41 -3.88
CA GLY A 44 7.70 -10.46 -4.00
C GLY A 44 8.15 -10.39 -5.45
N THR A 45 9.46 -10.26 -5.66
CA THR A 45 10.07 -10.25 -6.99
C THR A 45 9.99 -11.63 -7.65
N SER A 46 9.75 -11.65 -8.96
CA SER A 46 9.75 -12.88 -9.74
C SER A 46 11.18 -13.30 -10.17
N SER A 47 11.33 -14.50 -10.73
CA SER A 47 12.55 -14.88 -11.45
C SER A 47 12.79 -13.99 -12.67
N PHE A 48 11.74 -13.62 -13.39
CA PHE A 48 11.82 -12.70 -14.53
C PHE A 48 12.38 -11.33 -14.13
N PHE A 49 12.03 -10.82 -12.95
CA PHE A 49 12.66 -9.62 -12.42
C PHE A 49 14.18 -9.80 -12.27
N MET A 50 14.64 -10.90 -11.69
CA MET A 50 16.07 -11.19 -11.50
C MET A 50 16.83 -11.25 -12.83
N GLU A 51 16.27 -11.96 -13.81
CA GLU A 51 16.82 -12.04 -15.17
C GLU A 51 16.93 -10.65 -15.82
N ARG A 52 15.89 -9.81 -15.68
CA ARG A 52 15.86 -8.46 -16.25
C ARG A 52 16.83 -7.50 -15.56
N MET A 53 17.09 -7.72 -14.28
CA MET A 53 18.08 -6.96 -13.50
C MET A 53 19.50 -7.49 -13.66
N GLY A 54 19.69 -8.66 -14.28
CA GLY A 54 21.00 -9.30 -14.43
C GLY A 54 21.57 -9.81 -13.11
N LEU A 55 20.70 -10.19 -12.17
CA LEU A 55 21.07 -10.65 -10.82
C LEU A 55 20.85 -12.16 -10.71
N GLY A 56 21.78 -12.87 -10.06
CA GLY A 56 21.63 -14.30 -9.74
C GLY A 56 20.78 -14.54 -8.50
N SER A 57 20.81 -13.59 -7.55
CA SER A 57 20.14 -13.66 -6.26
C SER A 57 19.85 -12.26 -5.70
N LEU A 58 18.88 -12.17 -4.78
CA LEU A 58 18.56 -10.88 -4.14
C LEU A 58 19.69 -10.37 -3.23
N ASP A 59 20.60 -11.26 -2.81
CA ASP A 59 21.75 -10.93 -1.97
C ASP A 59 22.82 -10.13 -2.73
N GLU A 60 22.75 -10.11 -4.07
CA GLU A 60 23.61 -9.29 -4.92
C GLU A 60 23.14 -7.82 -5.01
N LEU A 61 21.96 -7.50 -4.46
CA LEU A 61 21.50 -6.12 -4.42
C LEU A 61 22.41 -5.28 -3.52
N PRO A 62 22.79 -4.06 -3.94
CA PRO A 62 23.52 -3.15 -3.07
C PRO A 62 22.78 -2.95 -1.76
N ALA A 63 23.52 -3.00 -0.64
CA ALA A 63 22.95 -2.68 0.66
C ALA A 63 22.30 -1.29 0.62
N LEU A 64 21.13 -1.16 1.24
CA LEU A 64 20.29 0.04 1.20
C LEU A 64 20.89 1.29 1.89
N ALA A 65 22.20 1.28 2.20
CA ALA A 65 23.02 2.32 2.81
C ALA A 65 22.83 2.49 4.34
N PRO A 66 23.87 3.02 5.04
CA PRO A 66 23.84 3.29 6.49
C PRO A 66 22.88 4.43 6.92
N LEU A 67 22.08 4.99 6.01
CA LEU A 67 21.16 6.10 6.25
C LEU A 67 19.70 5.66 6.41
N LEU A 68 19.41 4.36 6.30
CA LEU A 68 18.09 3.87 6.68
C LEU A 68 18.00 3.80 8.21
N PRO A 69 16.92 4.32 8.82
CA PRO A 69 16.61 4.03 10.22
C PRO A 69 16.52 2.50 10.41
N GLY A 70 16.76 2.02 11.64
CA GLY A 70 16.67 0.59 11.93
C GLY A 70 15.33 0.03 11.47
N ILE A 71 15.28 -1.22 10.98
CA ILE A 71 14.04 -1.82 10.46
C ILE A 71 12.91 -1.73 11.49
N ASP A 72 13.22 -1.91 12.78
CA ASP A 72 12.27 -1.77 13.88
C ASP A 72 11.76 -0.33 14.07
N GLU A 73 12.60 0.67 13.83
CA GLU A 73 12.22 2.09 13.88
C GLU A 73 11.32 2.45 12.70
N LEU A 74 11.60 1.89 11.51
CA LEU A 74 10.80 2.11 10.31
C LEU A 74 9.36 1.62 10.48
N ASP A 75 9.13 0.48 11.11
CA ASP A 75 7.79 -0.03 11.41
C ASP A 75 6.99 0.96 12.26
N SER A 76 7.61 1.46 13.34
CA SER A 76 6.96 2.42 14.25
C SER A 76 6.70 3.77 13.60
N GLU A 77 7.63 4.28 12.79
CA GLU A 77 7.47 5.57 12.11
C GLU A 77 6.43 5.48 10.98
N LEU A 78 6.36 4.35 10.27
CA LEU A 78 5.31 4.10 9.27
C LEU A 78 3.91 4.08 9.90
N GLU A 79 3.75 3.50 11.10
CA GLU A 79 2.48 3.52 11.82
C GLU A 79 2.09 4.94 12.25
N ARG A 80 3.05 5.74 12.70
CA ARG A 80 2.81 7.15 13.09
C ARG A 80 2.41 8.01 11.90
N VAL A 81 3.13 7.91 10.78
CA VAL A 81 2.82 8.64 9.55
C VAL A 81 1.46 8.19 9.00
N ALA A 82 1.17 6.90 8.99
CA ALA A 82 -0.13 6.38 8.56
C ALA A 82 -1.29 6.89 9.44
N THR A 83 -1.05 7.11 10.74
CA THR A 83 -2.06 7.66 11.66
C THR A 83 -2.29 9.15 11.40
N GLN A 84 -1.24 9.93 11.12
CA GLN A 84 -1.36 11.36 10.79
C GLN A 84 -2.11 11.62 9.48
N VAL A 85 -1.90 10.80 8.45
CA VAL A 85 -2.61 10.97 7.16
C VAL A 85 -4.12 10.69 7.30
N LYS A 86 -4.53 9.80 8.22
CA LYS A 86 -5.95 9.52 8.51
C LYS A 86 -6.68 10.68 9.18
N GLU A 87 -5.98 11.55 9.92
CA GLU A 87 -6.61 12.65 10.66
C GLU A 87 -6.94 13.85 9.74
N THR A 88 -6.31 13.93 8.58
CA THR A 88 -6.58 14.97 7.56
C THR A 88 -7.70 14.61 6.58
N GLU A 89 -8.22 13.38 6.63
CA GLU A 89 -9.31 12.90 5.77
C GLU A 89 -10.49 12.40 6.63
N SER A 90 -11.07 13.30 7.44
CA SER A 90 -12.40 13.08 8.00
C SER A 90 -13.43 13.83 7.15
N PRO A 91 -14.46 13.14 6.63
CA PRO A 91 -15.42 13.71 5.68
C PRO A 91 -16.36 14.69 6.38
N ALA A 92 -16.50 15.88 5.81
CA ALA A 92 -17.58 16.79 6.16
C ALA A 92 -18.87 16.32 5.50
N GLU A 93 -19.66 15.53 6.21
CA GLU A 93 -21.11 15.49 6.02
C GLU A 93 -21.77 15.30 7.38
N PRO A 94 -22.82 16.09 7.67
CA PRO A 94 -24.02 15.46 8.17
C PRO A 94 -25.26 15.86 7.39
N GLU A 95 -26.16 14.89 7.37
CA GLU A 95 -27.37 14.75 6.60
C GLU A 95 -28.55 15.62 7.13
N ALA A 96 -29.54 15.78 6.24
CA ALA A 96 -30.98 15.82 6.50
C ALA A 96 -31.66 17.10 7.03
N GLU A 97 -32.47 17.72 6.15
CA GLU A 97 -33.84 18.10 6.52
C GLU A 97 -34.84 17.54 5.51
N THR A 98 -35.62 16.58 6.01
CA THR A 98 -36.90 16.15 5.49
C THR A 98 -37.89 17.32 5.50
N HIS A 99 -38.55 17.60 4.39
CA HIS A 99 -39.88 18.22 4.46
C HIS A 99 -40.87 17.47 3.56
N SER A 100 -41.73 16.71 4.22
CA SER A 100 -42.90 16.08 3.66
C SER A 100 -43.96 17.13 3.28
N ALA A 101 -44.63 16.87 2.16
CA ALA A 101 -45.96 17.30 1.69
C ALA A 101 -46.78 18.33 2.49
N GLU A 102 -47.34 19.32 1.78
CA GLU A 102 -48.77 19.73 1.78
C GLU A 102 -49.04 20.60 0.53
N VAL A 103 -49.79 20.11 -0.48
CA VAL A 103 -51.15 20.52 -0.94
C VAL A 103 -51.43 22.00 -1.28
N ASP A 104 -51.97 22.16 -2.50
CA ASP A 104 -53.06 23.06 -2.96
C ASP A 104 -52.77 24.42 -3.67
N SER A 105 -53.50 24.61 -4.79
CA SER A 105 -53.92 25.83 -5.53
C SER A 105 -52.82 26.62 -6.27
N GLU A 106 -52.99 27.14 -7.51
CA GLU A 106 -54.14 27.59 -8.31
C GLU A 106 -53.80 27.57 -9.82
#